data_AF-A0A317IAF8-F1
#
_entry.id   AF-A0A317IAF8-F1
#
_cell.length_a   1.000
_cell.length_b   1.000
_cell.length_c   1.000
_cell.angle_alpha   90.00
_cell.angle_beta   90.00
_cell.angle_gamma   90.00
#
_symmetry.space_group_name_H-M   'P 1'
#
loop_
_entity.id
_entity.type
_entity.pdbx_description
1 polymer ?
#
loop_
_entity_poly.entity_id
_entity_poly.type
_entity_poly.pdbx_seq_one_letter_code
_entity_poly.pdbx_strand_id
1 'polypeptide(L)'
;TIFYDENTIKGDRKTESLLAHEIAHQWFGNSASETHFSHLWLSEGFATYMTDAYLESHYGTDTLKSELKAQRKQVFSYEQKRYAPIIDTSTTNYMIMLNPNSYEKGGWVLHMLRGKLGDSIFWKGIRTYYGKFAGKNASTEDLQKVFESVSGQNLGQYFRQWLYQPGHPQLKITWTYNNQSKSIQLNIQQTQKSDFEFPLELGIINGSQNEIKTIQVKEKNSSIQIPVSAKPERIILDPNTNLLAEGTIDEKP
;
A
#
# COMPACT_ATOMS: atom_id res chain seq x y z
N THR A 1 9.25 12.56 20.57
CA THR A 1 10.65 12.23 20.92
C THR A 1 11.16 11.20 19.93
N ILE A 2 12.43 11.25 19.54
CA ILE A 2 13.08 10.18 18.76
C ILE A 2 13.42 9.06 19.77
N PHE A 3 12.89 7.84 19.60
CA PHE A 3 13.10 6.76 20.55
C PHE A 3 13.96 5.65 19.95
N TYR A 4 15.20 5.51 20.42
CA TYR A 4 16.04 4.35 20.11
C TYR A 4 16.84 3.95 21.34
N ASP A 5 17.15 2.66 21.46
CA ASP A 5 18.06 2.17 22.51
C ASP A 5 19.50 2.61 22.17
N GLU A 6 20.23 3.14 23.15
CA GLU A 6 21.59 3.67 22.98
C GLU A 6 22.59 2.65 22.42
N ASN A 7 22.35 1.35 22.64
CA ASN A 7 23.19 0.27 22.11
C ASN A 7 22.87 -0.09 20.65
N THR A 8 21.90 0.58 20.04
CA THR A 8 21.41 0.32 18.68
C THR A 8 22.32 0.98 17.62
N ILE A 9 23.10 2.00 18.00
CA ILE A 9 24.04 2.68 17.10
C ILE A 9 25.42 2.01 17.21
N LYS A 10 25.64 0.99 16.38
CA LYS A 10 26.91 0.21 16.36
C LYS A 10 27.85 0.58 15.21
N GLY A 11 27.48 1.55 14.37
CA GLY A 11 28.24 1.93 13.17
C GLY A 11 28.19 0.90 12.03
N ASP A 12 27.39 -0.15 12.15
CA ASP A 12 27.26 -1.23 11.15
C ASP A 12 26.06 -1.05 10.20
N ARG A 13 25.37 0.09 10.29
CA ARG A 13 24.20 0.49 9.50
C ARG A 13 22.97 -0.41 9.58
N LYS A 14 22.94 -1.41 10.48
CA LYS A 14 21.78 -2.33 10.60
C LYS A 14 20.51 -1.68 11.14
N THR A 15 20.63 -0.45 11.62
CA THR A 15 19.56 0.28 12.33
C THR A 15 19.18 1.57 11.62
N GLU A 16 19.64 1.73 10.38
CA GLU A 16 19.33 2.90 9.54
C GLU A 16 17.83 3.08 9.33
N SER A 17 17.10 2.01 9.00
CA SER A 17 15.64 2.06 8.84
C SER A 17 14.93 2.47 10.14
N LEU A 18 15.37 1.94 11.28
CA LEU A 18 14.86 2.35 12.58
C LEU A 18 15.14 3.83 12.85
N LEU A 19 16.35 4.32 12.59
CA LEU A 19 16.66 5.74 12.76
C LEU A 19 15.82 6.63 11.84
N ALA A 20 15.62 6.24 10.58
CA ALA A 20 14.75 6.95 9.66
C ALA A 20 13.30 7.02 10.15
N HIS A 21 12.78 5.92 10.70
CA HIS A 21 11.44 5.82 11.30
C HIS A 21 11.31 6.79 12.49
N GLU A 22 12.24 6.73 13.42
CA GLU A 22 12.23 7.57 14.62
C GLU A 22 12.44 9.07 14.32
N ILE A 23 13.21 9.38 13.27
CA ILE A 23 13.35 10.76 12.76
C ILE A 23 12.05 11.23 12.11
N ALA A 24 11.38 10.38 11.32
CA ALA A 24 10.11 10.72 10.69
C ALA A 24 9.03 11.08 11.74
N HIS A 25 9.10 10.48 12.93
CA HIS A 25 8.21 10.83 14.03
C HIS A 25 8.29 12.29 14.47
N GLN A 26 9.37 13.02 14.20
CA GLN A 26 9.45 14.46 14.47
C GLN A 26 8.30 15.23 13.77
N TRP A 27 7.94 14.84 12.56
CA TRP A 27 6.85 15.46 11.80
C TRP A 27 5.49 14.81 12.10
N PHE A 28 5.43 13.47 12.11
CA PHE A 28 4.18 12.70 12.22
C PHE A 28 4.15 11.86 13.50
N GLY A 29 3.13 12.06 14.34
CA GLY A 29 3.05 11.46 15.67
C GLY A 29 3.49 12.43 16.78
N ASN A 30 4.57 13.21 16.59
CA ASN A 30 4.95 14.27 17.54
C ASN A 30 4.34 15.63 17.20
N SER A 31 4.68 16.19 16.03
CA SER A 31 4.25 17.56 15.65
C SER A 31 2.82 17.58 15.13
N ALA A 32 2.49 16.74 14.15
CA ALA A 32 1.11 16.46 13.75
C ALA A 32 0.73 15.11 14.35
N SER A 33 -0.06 15.12 15.41
CA SER A 33 -0.41 13.92 16.18
C SER A 33 -1.87 13.50 15.92
N GLU A 34 -2.22 12.27 16.25
CA GLU A 34 -3.58 11.78 16.10
C GLU A 34 -4.53 12.34 17.16
N THR A 35 -5.83 12.44 16.83
CA THR A 35 -6.87 12.87 17.80
C THR A 35 -7.25 11.79 18.80
N HIS A 36 -7.02 10.53 18.47
CA HIS A 36 -7.36 9.37 19.27
C HIS A 36 -6.54 8.15 18.81
N PHE A 37 -6.25 7.18 19.68
CA PHE A 37 -5.43 6.00 19.34
C PHE A 37 -6.01 5.12 18.23
N SER A 38 -7.31 5.19 17.96
CA SER A 38 -7.90 4.56 16.76
C SER A 38 -7.33 5.10 15.45
N HIS A 39 -6.68 6.27 15.47
CA HIS A 39 -5.98 6.89 14.35
C HIS A 39 -4.44 6.75 14.47
N LEU A 40 -3.92 5.88 15.34
CA LEU A 40 -2.48 5.69 15.60
C LEU A 40 -1.64 5.43 14.34
N TRP A 41 -2.24 4.85 13.29
CA TRP A 41 -1.59 4.67 11.98
C TRP A 41 -1.12 5.99 11.34
N LEU A 42 -1.69 7.15 11.73
CA LEU A 42 -1.21 8.46 11.30
C LEU A 42 0.19 8.79 11.83
N SER A 43 0.57 8.21 12.97
CA SER A 43 1.93 8.24 13.50
C SER A 43 2.76 7.13 12.84
N GLU A 44 2.39 5.88 13.13
CA GLU A 44 3.24 4.73 12.80
C GLU A 44 3.32 4.47 11.30
N GLY A 45 2.19 4.51 10.59
CA GLY A 45 2.15 4.29 9.15
C GLY A 45 2.86 5.40 8.35
N PHE A 46 2.82 6.64 8.84
CA PHE A 46 3.61 7.73 8.25
C PHE A 46 5.10 7.52 8.48
N ALA A 47 5.52 7.18 9.69
CA ALA A 47 6.93 6.93 9.98
C ALA A 47 7.47 5.73 9.18
N THR A 48 6.69 4.65 9.06
CA THR A 48 7.01 3.50 8.20
C THR A 48 7.13 3.94 6.73
N TYR A 49 6.16 4.68 6.20
CA TYR A 49 6.22 5.10 4.80
C TYR A 49 7.32 6.12 4.49
N MET A 50 7.61 7.05 5.41
CA MET A 50 8.73 7.99 5.23
C MET A 50 10.08 7.26 5.24
N THR A 51 10.18 6.17 6.01
CA THR A 51 11.33 5.26 5.95
C THR A 51 11.44 4.61 4.57
N ASP A 52 10.34 4.09 4.03
CA ASP A 52 10.30 3.50 2.69
C ASP A 52 10.70 4.51 1.60
N ALA A 53 10.18 5.74 1.68
CA ALA A 53 10.51 6.81 0.74
C ALA A 53 11.99 7.24 0.86
N TYR A 54 12.55 7.24 2.06
CA TYR A 54 13.99 7.47 2.27
C TYR A 54 14.82 6.37 1.61
N LEU A 55 14.49 5.10 1.87
CA LEU A 55 15.21 3.96 1.30
C LEU A 55 15.11 3.93 -0.22
N GLU A 56 13.94 4.25 -0.79
CA GLU A 56 13.77 4.42 -2.23
C GLU A 56 14.69 5.53 -2.76
N SER A 57 14.69 6.70 -2.12
CA SER A 57 15.48 7.85 -2.56
C SER A 57 16.98 7.60 -2.46
N HIS A 58 17.44 6.81 -1.49
CA HIS A 58 18.86 6.60 -1.23
C HIS A 58 19.42 5.35 -1.94
N TYR A 59 18.64 4.27 -1.99
CA TYR A 59 19.07 2.96 -2.49
C TYR A 59 18.32 2.49 -3.74
N GLY A 60 17.30 3.22 -4.19
CA GLY A 60 16.57 2.94 -5.41
C GLY A 60 15.34 2.03 -5.24
N THR A 61 14.62 1.85 -6.34
CA THR A 61 13.30 1.20 -6.36
C THR A 61 13.34 -0.28 -6.02
N ASP A 62 14.45 -0.97 -6.28
CA ASP A 62 14.57 -2.41 -5.96
C ASP A 62 14.61 -2.64 -4.45
N THR A 63 15.24 -1.73 -3.70
CA THR A 63 15.21 -1.73 -2.24
C THR A 63 13.80 -1.50 -1.73
N LEU A 64 13.09 -0.48 -2.24
CA LEU A 64 11.68 -0.24 -1.91
C LEU A 64 10.82 -1.49 -2.15
N LYS A 65 10.96 -2.13 -3.32
CA LYS A 65 10.22 -3.37 -3.66
C LYS A 65 10.52 -4.50 -2.67
N SER A 66 11.76 -4.63 -2.21
CA SER A 66 12.13 -5.63 -1.20
C SER A 66 11.45 -5.35 0.14
N GLU A 67 11.50 -4.10 0.61
CA GLU A 67 10.84 -3.68 1.86
C GLU A 67 9.34 -3.91 1.81
N LEU A 68 8.67 -3.43 0.76
CA LEU A 68 7.24 -3.61 0.54
C LEU A 68 6.84 -5.10 0.54
N LYS A 69 7.63 -5.98 -0.07
CA LYS A 69 7.41 -7.44 -0.03
C LYS A 69 7.53 -8.01 1.39
N ALA A 70 8.49 -7.53 2.18
CA ALA A 70 8.67 -7.96 3.56
C ALA A 70 7.49 -7.51 4.43
N GLN A 71 7.12 -6.24 4.34
CA GLN A 71 5.96 -5.64 5.02
C GLN A 71 4.66 -6.36 4.67
N ARG A 72 4.43 -6.66 3.39
CA ARG A 72 3.26 -7.41 2.91
C ARG A 72 3.11 -8.75 3.64
N LYS A 73 4.22 -9.50 3.80
CA LYS A 73 4.21 -10.78 4.54
C LYS A 73 3.86 -10.59 6.02
N GLN A 74 4.32 -9.50 6.64
CA GLN A 74 4.02 -9.20 8.04
C GLN A 74 2.54 -8.89 8.24
N VAL A 75 1.95 -8.06 7.36
CA VAL A 75 0.50 -7.78 7.36
C VAL A 75 -0.29 -9.07 7.24
N PHE A 76 0.00 -9.92 6.24
CA PHE A 76 -0.75 -11.16 6.02
C PHE A 76 -0.61 -12.13 7.20
N SER A 77 0.60 -12.25 7.76
CA SER A 77 0.85 -13.08 8.95
C SER A 77 0.10 -12.57 10.18
N TYR A 78 -0.07 -11.26 10.32
CA TYR A 78 -0.81 -10.65 11.42
C TYR A 78 -2.32 -10.86 11.26
N GLU A 79 -2.86 -10.71 10.05
CA GLU A 79 -4.29 -10.89 9.80
C GLU A 79 -4.78 -12.31 10.14
N GLN A 80 -3.93 -13.33 10.04
CA GLN A 80 -4.23 -14.70 10.51
C GLN A 80 -4.38 -14.79 12.04
N LYS A 81 -3.77 -13.88 12.80
CA LYS A 81 -3.82 -13.82 14.26
C LYS A 81 -4.93 -12.90 14.76
N ARG A 82 -5.12 -11.75 14.10
CA ARG A 82 -6.15 -10.77 14.42
C ARG A 82 -6.73 -10.18 13.13
N TYR A 83 -7.93 -10.60 12.79
CA TYR A 83 -8.65 -10.08 11.63
C TYR A 83 -9.41 -8.79 11.98
N ALA A 84 -8.68 -7.66 12.03
CA ALA A 84 -9.19 -6.34 12.39
C ALA A 84 -8.81 -5.28 11.33
N PRO A 85 -9.59 -4.18 11.19
CA PRO A 85 -9.21 -3.04 10.37
C PRO A 85 -8.04 -2.24 10.98
N ILE A 86 -7.52 -1.25 10.25
CA ILE A 86 -6.54 -0.29 10.81
C ILE A 86 -7.24 0.61 11.83
N ILE A 87 -8.37 1.20 11.45
CA ILE A 87 -9.21 1.99 12.35
C ILE A 87 -10.07 1.03 13.16
N ASP A 88 -9.49 0.52 14.24
CA ASP A 88 -10.14 -0.40 15.16
C ASP A 88 -10.69 0.37 16.37
N THR A 89 -11.99 0.64 16.38
CA THR A 89 -12.68 1.28 17.52
C THR A 89 -13.17 0.26 18.56
N SER A 90 -12.92 -1.04 18.37
CA SER A 90 -13.34 -2.08 19.31
C SER A 90 -12.44 -2.19 20.55
N THR A 91 -11.29 -1.52 20.53
CA THR A 91 -10.34 -1.47 21.64
C THR A 91 -9.86 -0.04 21.85
N THR A 92 -9.43 0.26 23.07
CA THR A 92 -8.72 1.49 23.44
C THR A 92 -7.32 1.20 23.98
N ASN A 93 -6.93 -0.09 24.00
CA ASN A 93 -5.62 -0.50 24.47
C ASN A 93 -4.57 -0.24 23.39
N TYR A 94 -3.77 0.79 23.59
CA TYR A 94 -2.73 1.20 22.64
C TYR A 94 -1.73 0.07 22.33
N MET A 95 -1.41 -0.80 23.30
CA MET A 95 -0.49 -1.94 23.08
C MET A 95 -1.05 -2.96 22.09
N ILE A 96 -2.38 -3.06 21.97
CA ILE A 96 -3.02 -3.90 20.95
C ILE A 96 -2.96 -3.21 19.59
N MET A 97 -3.01 -1.88 19.55
CA MET A 97 -2.98 -1.07 18.33
C MET A 97 -1.59 -0.91 17.73
N LEU A 98 -0.52 -1.04 18.52
CA LEU A 98 0.87 -1.11 18.05
C LEU A 98 1.12 -2.46 17.37
N ASN A 99 0.70 -2.60 16.12
CA ASN A 99 0.70 -3.85 15.39
C ASN A 99 0.83 -3.63 13.87
N PRO A 100 1.01 -4.70 13.06
CA PRO A 100 1.24 -4.54 11.63
C PRO A 100 0.15 -3.87 10.80
N ASN A 101 -1.06 -3.71 11.31
CA ASN A 101 -2.06 -2.84 10.68
C ASN A 101 -1.66 -1.35 10.80
N SER A 102 -1.21 -0.91 11.98
CA SER A 102 -0.86 0.50 12.21
C SER A 102 0.45 0.90 11.53
N TYR A 103 1.42 -0.02 11.48
CA TYR A 103 2.75 0.18 10.89
C TYR A 103 2.73 -0.13 9.39
N GLU A 104 2.90 -1.40 9.03
CA GLU A 104 3.14 -1.81 7.65
C GLU A 104 1.93 -1.60 6.75
N LYS A 105 0.72 -1.97 7.19
CA LYS A 105 -0.49 -1.75 6.40
C LYS A 105 -0.79 -0.25 6.25
N GLY A 106 -0.55 0.54 7.30
CA GLY A 106 -0.63 2.01 7.27
C GLY A 106 0.33 2.61 6.25
N GLY A 107 1.58 2.16 6.23
CA GLY A 107 2.58 2.56 5.23
C GLY A 107 2.17 2.18 3.80
N TRP A 108 1.65 0.95 3.62
CA TRP A 108 1.07 0.49 2.36
C TRP A 108 -0.09 1.36 1.87
N VAL A 109 -0.96 1.84 2.76
CA VAL A 109 -2.04 2.78 2.41
C VAL A 109 -1.48 4.08 1.84
N LEU A 110 -0.36 4.58 2.34
CA LEU A 110 0.29 5.77 1.79
C LEU A 110 0.99 5.47 0.46
N HIS A 111 1.67 4.33 0.34
CA HIS A 111 2.31 3.89 -0.90
C HIS A 111 1.32 3.76 -2.05
N MET A 112 0.21 3.04 -1.83
CA MET A 112 -0.84 2.87 -2.83
C MET A 112 -1.54 4.20 -3.16
N LEU A 113 -1.61 5.13 -2.20
CA LEU A 113 -2.17 6.46 -2.43
C LEU A 113 -1.25 7.29 -3.33
N ARG A 114 0.07 7.19 -3.13
CA ARG A 114 1.06 7.78 -4.05
C ARG A 114 0.92 7.20 -5.45
N GLY A 115 0.81 5.88 -5.59
CA GLY A 115 0.57 5.24 -6.88
C GLY A 115 -0.73 5.71 -7.56
N LYS A 116 -1.81 5.88 -6.79
CA LYS A 116 -3.10 6.35 -7.29
C LYS A 116 -3.10 7.81 -7.74
N LEU A 117 -2.44 8.70 -6.99
CA LEU A 117 -2.49 10.15 -7.21
C LEU A 117 -1.32 10.67 -8.06
N GLY A 118 -0.23 9.90 -8.15
CA GLY A 118 1.05 10.33 -8.68
C GLY A 118 1.84 11.20 -7.70
N ASP A 119 3.16 11.20 -7.86
CA ASP A 119 4.13 11.80 -6.94
C ASP A 119 3.85 13.28 -6.63
N SER A 120 3.56 14.09 -7.65
CA SER A 120 3.38 15.54 -7.47
C SER A 120 2.22 15.86 -6.54
N ILE A 121 1.05 15.23 -6.78
CA ILE A 121 -0.15 15.42 -5.96
C ILE A 121 0.04 14.81 -4.58
N PHE A 122 0.64 13.61 -4.51
CA PHE A 122 0.88 12.94 -3.24
C PHE A 122 1.75 13.77 -2.29
N TRP A 123 2.93 14.20 -2.76
CA TRP A 123 3.85 14.98 -1.93
C TRP A 123 3.31 16.37 -1.60
N LYS A 124 2.51 16.97 -2.49
CA LYS A 124 1.76 18.20 -2.17
C LYS A 124 0.74 17.94 -1.05
N GLY A 125 0.06 16.80 -1.07
CA GLY A 125 -0.86 16.35 -0.01
C GLY A 125 -0.17 16.23 1.34
N ILE A 126 0.97 15.52 1.39
CA ILE A 126 1.79 15.37 2.60
C ILE A 126 2.18 16.73 3.20
N ARG A 127 2.73 17.64 2.37
CA ARG A 127 3.11 18.98 2.83
C ARG A 127 1.93 19.80 3.31
N THR A 128 0.79 19.70 2.63
CA THR A 128 -0.44 20.42 2.99
C THR A 128 -1.00 19.89 4.31
N TYR A 129 -0.98 18.57 4.51
CA TYR A 129 -1.39 17.93 5.76
C TYR A 129 -0.52 18.39 6.93
N TYR A 130 0.80 18.26 6.79
CA TYR A 130 1.73 18.71 7.83
C TYR A 130 1.57 20.20 8.13
N GLY A 131 1.53 21.08 7.11
CA GLY A 131 1.38 22.52 7.32
C GLY A 131 0.07 22.91 8.03
N LYS A 132 -1.00 22.13 7.85
CA LYS A 132 -2.30 22.37 8.49
C LYS A 132 -2.34 21.89 9.94
N PHE A 133 -1.65 20.79 10.24
CA PHE A 133 -1.74 20.08 11.52
C PHE A 133 -0.47 20.10 12.36
N ALA A 134 0.60 20.78 11.94
CA ALA A 134 1.75 21.03 12.79
C ALA A 134 1.34 21.75 14.08
N GLY A 135 1.69 21.16 15.23
CA GLY A 135 1.28 21.61 16.56
C GLY A 135 -0.19 21.34 16.90
N LYS A 136 -0.86 20.44 16.16
CA LYS A 136 -2.28 20.11 16.33
C LYS A 136 -2.52 18.61 16.19
N ASN A 137 -3.74 18.21 16.49
CA ASN A 137 -4.21 16.84 16.29
C ASN A 137 -5.04 16.72 15.00
N ALA A 138 -4.94 15.58 14.33
CA ALA A 138 -5.69 15.24 13.13
C ALA A 138 -6.36 13.86 13.22
N SER A 139 -7.51 13.71 12.57
CA SER A 139 -8.11 12.40 12.35
C SER A 139 -7.81 11.86 10.94
N THR A 140 -8.14 10.59 10.70
CA THR A 140 -8.08 9.97 9.36
C THR A 140 -8.92 10.76 8.35
N GLU A 141 -10.08 11.23 8.75
CA GLU A 141 -11.01 12.00 7.92
C GLU A 141 -10.42 13.37 7.56
N ASP A 142 -9.64 13.97 8.46
CA ASP A 142 -8.92 15.21 8.17
C ASP A 142 -7.84 15.01 7.12
N LEU A 143 -7.08 13.91 7.22
CA LEU A 143 -6.10 13.54 6.20
C LEU A 143 -6.78 13.29 4.85
N GLN A 144 -7.87 12.53 4.83
CA GLN A 144 -8.66 12.29 3.63
C GLN A 144 -9.09 13.61 2.99
N LYS A 145 -9.69 14.55 3.75
CA LYS A 145 -10.12 15.86 3.25
C LYS A 145 -8.97 16.67 2.66
N VAL A 146 -7.77 16.60 3.25
CA VAL A 146 -6.58 17.26 2.68
C VAL A 146 -6.24 16.68 1.31
N PHE A 147 -6.16 15.36 1.20
CA PHE A 147 -5.84 14.72 -0.09
C PHE A 147 -6.94 14.92 -1.14
N GLU A 148 -8.21 14.89 -0.76
CA GLU A 148 -9.33 15.20 -1.66
C GLU A 148 -9.25 16.65 -2.15
N SER A 149 -8.95 17.60 -1.25
CA SER A 149 -8.78 19.02 -1.61
C SER A 149 -7.59 19.25 -2.55
N VAL A 150 -6.48 18.52 -2.36
CA VAL A 150 -5.26 18.69 -3.17
C VAL A 150 -5.38 17.99 -4.52
N SER A 151 -6.02 16.83 -4.57
CA SER A 151 -6.16 16.01 -5.78
C SER A 151 -7.38 16.33 -6.64
N GLY A 152 -8.43 16.91 -6.05
CA GLY A 152 -9.74 17.06 -6.69
C GLY A 152 -10.49 15.74 -6.89
N GLN A 153 -9.99 14.62 -6.34
CA GLN A 153 -10.61 13.30 -6.47
C GLN A 153 -11.40 12.95 -5.20
N ASN A 154 -12.48 12.18 -5.35
CA ASN A 154 -13.15 11.56 -4.20
C ASN A 154 -12.33 10.34 -3.76
N LEU A 155 -11.91 10.31 -2.49
CA LEU A 155 -11.08 9.24 -1.92
C LEU A 155 -11.84 8.44 -0.85
N GLY A 156 -13.14 8.68 -0.68
CA GLY A 156 -13.95 8.01 0.32
C GLY A 156 -13.93 6.48 0.20
N GLN A 157 -14.04 5.93 -1.01
CA GLN A 157 -13.94 4.48 -1.22
C GLN A 157 -12.54 3.96 -0.87
N TYR A 158 -11.50 4.69 -1.27
CA TYR A 158 -10.11 4.32 -1.00
C TYR A 158 -9.84 4.22 0.51
N PHE A 159 -10.14 5.28 1.26
CA PHE A 159 -9.92 5.30 2.71
C PHE A 159 -10.81 4.26 3.40
N ARG A 160 -12.09 4.14 3.01
CA ARG A 160 -13.01 3.15 3.58
C ARG A 160 -12.47 1.73 3.49
N GLN A 161 -12.11 1.27 2.29
CA GLN A 161 -11.73 -0.13 2.09
C GLN A 161 -10.36 -0.47 2.69
N TRP A 162 -9.42 0.47 2.72
CA TRP A 162 -8.06 0.17 3.18
C TRP A 162 -7.88 0.40 4.69
N LEU A 163 -8.66 1.29 5.30
CA LEU A 163 -8.50 1.63 6.71
C LEU A 163 -9.59 1.08 7.61
N TYR A 164 -10.84 0.98 7.15
CA TYR A 164 -12.00 0.62 7.98
C TYR A 164 -12.49 -0.82 7.74
N GLN A 165 -11.95 -1.51 6.73
CA GLN A 165 -12.26 -2.90 6.43
C GLN A 165 -11.06 -3.81 6.77
N PRO A 166 -11.29 -4.94 7.47
CA PRO A 166 -10.24 -5.92 7.71
C PRO A 166 -9.88 -6.69 6.43
N GLY A 167 -8.67 -7.25 6.41
CA GLY A 167 -8.22 -8.10 5.30
C GLY A 167 -7.60 -7.33 4.14
N HIS A 168 -7.29 -8.07 3.08
CA HIS A 168 -6.69 -7.60 1.84
C HIS A 168 -7.28 -8.37 0.63
N PRO A 169 -7.06 -7.89 -0.61
CA PRO A 169 -7.44 -8.64 -1.81
C PRO A 169 -6.67 -9.96 -1.94
N GLN A 170 -7.40 -11.05 -2.14
CA GLN A 170 -6.89 -12.37 -2.44
C GLN A 170 -7.37 -12.74 -3.85
N LEU A 171 -6.44 -12.91 -4.79
CA LEU A 171 -6.75 -12.98 -6.22
C LEU A 171 -6.51 -14.38 -6.78
N LYS A 172 -7.51 -14.89 -7.50
CA LYS A 172 -7.35 -16.03 -8.40
C LYS A 172 -7.54 -15.55 -9.82
N ILE A 173 -6.46 -15.50 -10.59
CA ILE A 173 -6.46 -14.99 -11.96
C ILE A 173 -6.16 -16.14 -12.91
N THR A 174 -6.95 -16.23 -13.97
CA THR A 174 -6.66 -17.15 -15.07
C THR A 174 -6.70 -16.43 -16.39
N TRP A 175 -5.87 -16.86 -17.34
CA TRP A 175 -5.83 -16.22 -18.65
C TRP A 175 -5.78 -17.22 -19.80
N THR A 176 -6.34 -16.85 -20.94
CA THR A 176 -6.20 -17.57 -22.21
C THR A 176 -5.79 -16.61 -23.32
N TYR A 177 -5.13 -17.12 -24.37
CA TYR A 177 -4.77 -16.34 -25.55
C TYR A 177 -5.63 -16.73 -26.75
N ASN A 178 -6.23 -15.74 -27.40
CA ASN A 178 -6.92 -15.91 -28.67
C ASN A 178 -6.04 -15.40 -29.81
N ASN A 179 -5.62 -16.32 -30.69
CA ASN A 179 -4.75 -16.00 -31.83
C ASN A 179 -5.43 -15.22 -32.95
N GLN A 180 -6.75 -15.37 -33.12
CA GLN A 180 -7.50 -14.67 -34.16
C GLN A 180 -7.65 -13.18 -33.82
N SER A 181 -8.02 -12.88 -32.57
CA SER A 181 -8.19 -11.50 -32.09
C SER A 181 -6.91 -10.89 -31.52
N LYS A 182 -5.81 -11.65 -31.45
CA LYS A 182 -4.54 -11.28 -30.80
C LYS A 182 -4.77 -10.64 -29.43
N SER A 183 -5.46 -11.36 -28.56
CA SER A 183 -5.85 -10.82 -27.26
C SER A 183 -5.77 -11.88 -26.16
N ILE A 184 -5.46 -11.42 -24.96
CA ILE A 184 -5.58 -12.19 -23.74
C ILE A 184 -6.99 -12.00 -23.18
N GLN A 185 -7.67 -13.10 -22.80
CA GLN A 185 -8.84 -13.05 -21.94
C GLN A 185 -8.41 -13.31 -20.49
N LEU A 186 -8.51 -12.32 -19.61
CA LEU A 186 -8.25 -12.45 -18.18
C LEU A 186 -9.56 -12.66 -17.43
N ASN A 187 -9.60 -13.64 -16.54
CA ASN A 187 -10.67 -13.84 -15.58
C ASN A 187 -10.09 -13.68 -14.18
N ILE A 188 -10.56 -12.68 -13.46
CA ILE A 188 -10.07 -12.28 -12.14
C ILE A 188 -11.18 -12.56 -11.13
N GLN A 189 -10.84 -13.29 -10.07
CA GLN A 189 -11.73 -13.56 -8.95
C GLN A 189 -11.09 -13.06 -7.66
N GLN A 190 -11.82 -12.22 -6.91
CA GLN A 190 -11.51 -11.86 -5.53
C GLN A 190 -12.08 -12.93 -4.60
N THR A 191 -11.28 -13.64 -3.82
CA THR A 191 -11.72 -14.79 -3.01
C THR A 191 -12.04 -14.46 -1.55
N GLN A 192 -11.58 -13.32 -1.05
CA GLN A 192 -11.84 -12.86 0.32
C GLN A 192 -13.32 -12.48 0.53
N LYS A 193 -13.76 -12.17 1.76
CA LYS A 193 -15.20 -11.89 2.03
C LYS A 193 -15.71 -10.59 1.42
N SER A 194 -14.96 -9.50 1.60
CA SER A 194 -15.34 -8.17 1.13
C SER A 194 -14.52 -7.78 -0.09
N ASP A 195 -15.18 -7.21 -1.09
CA ASP A 195 -14.52 -6.84 -2.33
C ASP A 195 -13.79 -5.50 -2.19
N PHE A 196 -12.71 -5.34 -2.96
CA PHE A 196 -11.91 -4.13 -3.00
C PHE A 196 -11.90 -3.55 -4.42
N GLU A 197 -11.72 -2.24 -4.52
CA GLU A 197 -11.48 -1.54 -5.78
C GLU A 197 -10.01 -1.09 -5.87
N PHE A 198 -9.28 -1.52 -6.90
CA PHE A 198 -7.86 -1.17 -7.05
C PHE A 198 -7.38 -1.22 -8.50
N PRO A 199 -6.37 -0.40 -8.85
CA PRO A 199 -5.57 -0.64 -10.04
C PRO A 199 -4.72 -1.89 -9.82
N LEU A 200 -4.70 -2.78 -10.81
CA LEU A 200 -3.84 -3.95 -10.84
C LEU A 200 -2.86 -3.83 -12.00
N GLU A 201 -1.56 -3.86 -11.69
CA GLU A 201 -0.50 -3.95 -12.71
C GLU A 201 -0.26 -5.41 -13.09
N LEU A 202 -0.16 -5.65 -14.40
CA LEU A 202 0.18 -6.93 -15.00
C LEU A 202 1.37 -6.74 -15.93
N GLY A 203 2.44 -7.49 -15.68
CA GLY A 203 3.59 -7.56 -16.58
C GLY A 203 3.35 -8.60 -17.65
N ILE A 204 3.15 -8.18 -18.90
CA ILE A 204 3.01 -9.06 -20.06
C ILE A 204 4.39 -9.27 -20.65
N ILE A 205 4.89 -10.52 -20.59
CA ILE A 205 6.27 -10.87 -20.95
C ILE A 205 6.27 -11.61 -22.28
N ASN A 206 7.07 -11.14 -23.23
CA ASN A 206 7.27 -11.76 -24.54
C ASN A 206 8.74 -11.58 -24.99
N GLY A 207 9.60 -12.58 -24.73
CA GLY A 207 11.03 -12.48 -24.94
C GLY A 207 11.66 -11.29 -24.19
N SER A 208 12.23 -10.35 -24.94
CA SER A 208 12.82 -9.11 -24.40
C SER A 208 11.81 -7.97 -24.23
N GLN A 209 10.58 -8.13 -24.72
CA GLN A 209 9.53 -7.13 -24.57
C GLN A 209 8.75 -7.38 -23.28
N ASN A 210 8.82 -6.40 -22.38
CA ASN A 210 8.03 -6.37 -21.15
C ASN A 210 7.10 -5.17 -21.21
N GLU A 211 5.81 -5.43 -21.27
CA GLU A 211 4.79 -4.38 -21.19
C GLU A 211 4.08 -4.43 -19.84
N ILE A 212 3.89 -3.27 -19.21
CA ILE A 212 3.04 -3.16 -18.03
C ILE A 212 1.67 -2.66 -18.46
N LYS A 213 0.64 -3.43 -18.15
CA LYS A 213 -0.76 -3.05 -18.31
C LYS A 213 -1.40 -2.85 -16.94
N THR A 214 -2.06 -1.71 -16.76
CA THR A 214 -2.86 -1.44 -15.57
C THR A 214 -4.33 -1.59 -15.90
N ILE A 215 -5.03 -2.40 -15.11
CA ILE A 215 -6.48 -2.60 -15.21
C ILE A 215 -7.16 -2.23 -13.90
N GLN A 216 -8.41 -1.77 -13.95
CA GLN A 216 -9.18 -1.47 -12.74
C GLN A 216 -10.01 -2.70 -12.36
N VAL A 217 -9.77 -3.23 -11.17
CA VAL A 217 -10.57 -4.32 -10.59
C VAL A 217 -11.52 -3.70 -9.58
N LYS A 218 -12.81 -4.00 -9.72
CA LYS A 218 -13.88 -3.48 -8.83
C LYS A 218 -14.82 -4.55 -8.33
N GLU A 219 -15.10 -5.53 -9.18
CA GLU A 219 -16.12 -6.54 -8.93
C GLU A 219 -15.51 -7.81 -8.33
N LYS A 220 -16.36 -8.64 -7.74
CA LYS A 220 -16.00 -9.97 -7.24
C LYS A 220 -15.33 -10.83 -8.29
N ASN A 221 -15.91 -10.81 -9.49
CA ASN A 221 -15.45 -11.52 -10.67
C ASN A 221 -15.40 -10.52 -11.80
N SER A 222 -14.29 -10.47 -12.53
CA SER A 222 -14.14 -9.60 -13.70
C SER A 222 -13.58 -10.39 -14.85
N SER A 223 -14.06 -10.12 -16.05
CA SER A 223 -13.54 -10.70 -17.29
C SER A 223 -13.11 -9.57 -18.21
N ILE A 224 -11.81 -9.51 -18.52
CA ILE A 224 -11.18 -8.38 -19.21
C ILE A 224 -10.39 -8.90 -20.40
N GLN A 225 -10.62 -8.30 -21.56
CA GLN A 225 -9.84 -8.57 -22.76
C GLN A 225 -8.73 -7.54 -22.91
N ILE A 226 -7.48 -8.00 -23.08
CA ILE A 226 -6.32 -7.13 -23.31
C ILE A 226 -5.74 -7.43 -24.70
N PRO A 227 -5.69 -6.45 -25.62
CA PRO A 227 -5.03 -6.64 -26.90
C PRO A 227 -3.51 -6.77 -26.71
N VAL A 228 -2.90 -7.70 -27.44
CA VAL A 228 -1.45 -7.96 -27.43
C VAL A 228 -0.93 -8.15 -28.85
N SER A 229 0.36 -7.91 -29.07
CA SER A 229 0.99 -8.08 -30.39
C SER A 229 1.16 -9.56 -30.78
N ALA A 230 1.38 -10.42 -29.80
CA ALA A 230 1.58 -11.86 -29.93
C ALA A 230 1.25 -12.59 -28.60
N LYS A 231 1.21 -13.92 -28.63
CA LYS A 231 1.00 -14.74 -27.42
C LYS A 231 2.10 -14.42 -26.37
N PRO A 232 1.74 -14.01 -25.15
CA PRO A 232 2.72 -13.84 -24.07
C PRO A 232 3.32 -15.18 -23.65
N GLU A 233 4.59 -15.16 -23.25
CA GLU A 233 5.24 -16.31 -22.59
C GLU A 233 4.72 -16.51 -21.17
N ARG A 234 4.50 -15.41 -20.45
CA ARG A 234 3.92 -15.39 -19.11
C ARG A 234 3.32 -14.03 -18.80
N ILE A 235 2.45 -14.01 -17.80
CA ILE A 235 1.93 -12.77 -17.19
C ILE A 235 2.35 -12.76 -15.73
N ILE A 236 2.94 -11.65 -15.28
CA ILE A 236 3.39 -11.45 -13.90
C ILE A 236 2.37 -10.56 -13.18
N LEU A 237 1.88 -11.02 -12.04
CA LEU A 237 1.01 -10.26 -11.15
C LEU A 237 1.83 -9.22 -10.37
N ASP A 238 1.40 -7.95 -10.40
CA ASP A 238 1.97 -6.86 -9.62
C ASP A 238 3.53 -6.78 -9.72
N PRO A 239 4.09 -6.67 -10.95
CA PRO A 239 5.54 -6.78 -11.17
C PRO A 239 6.36 -5.71 -10.41
N ASN A 240 5.74 -4.58 -10.08
CA ASN A 240 6.37 -3.49 -9.34
C ASN A 240 6.07 -3.50 -7.84
N THR A 241 5.30 -4.45 -7.32
CA THR A 241 4.97 -4.49 -5.88
C THR A 241 4.21 -3.21 -5.46
N ASN A 242 3.19 -2.81 -6.23
CA ASN A 242 2.41 -1.60 -6.03
C ASN A 242 1.03 -1.86 -5.41
N LEU A 243 0.66 -3.12 -5.14
CA LEU A 243 -0.62 -3.46 -4.53
C LEU A 243 -0.45 -4.37 -3.30
N LEU A 244 -1.02 -3.98 -2.16
CA LEU A 244 -1.12 -4.86 -1.00
C LEU A 244 -2.16 -5.97 -1.27
N ALA A 245 -1.74 -7.02 -1.96
CA ALA A 245 -2.56 -8.18 -2.31
C ALA A 245 -1.72 -9.46 -2.43
N GLU A 246 -2.38 -10.60 -2.35
CA GLU A 246 -1.83 -11.91 -2.71
C GLU A 246 -2.67 -12.57 -3.80
N GLY A 247 -2.08 -13.52 -4.53
CA GLY A 247 -2.82 -14.28 -5.52
C GLY A 247 -1.97 -15.08 -6.49
N THR A 248 -2.66 -15.83 -7.35
CA THR A 248 -2.05 -16.60 -8.45
C THR A 248 -2.53 -16.09 -9.80
N ILE A 249 -1.71 -16.31 -10.83
CA ILE A 249 -2.05 -16.07 -12.21
C ILE A 249 -1.62 -17.26 -13.06
N ASP A 250 -2.60 -17.95 -13.64
CA ASP A 250 -2.39 -19.23 -14.31
C ASP A 250 -2.90 -19.20 -15.76
N GLU A 251 -2.10 -19.70 -16.72
CA GLU A 251 -2.56 -19.90 -18.09
C GLU A 251 -3.51 -21.10 -18.11
N LYS A 252 -4.70 -20.92 -18.69
CA LYS A 252 -5.60 -22.04 -18.99
C LYS A 252 -5.29 -22.61 -20.37
N PRO A 253 -5.41 -23.94 -20.54
CA PRO A 253 -5.21 -24.61 -21.82
C PRO A 253 -6.20 -24.16 -22.90
#